data_AF-A0AA36FW07-F1
#
_entry.id   AF-A0AA36FW07-F1
#
_cell.length_a   1.000
_cell.length_b   1.000
_cell.length_c   1.000
_cell.angle_alpha   90.00
_cell.angle_beta   90.00
_cell.angle_gamma   90.00
#
_symmetry.space_group_name_H-M   'P 1'
#
loop_
_entity.id
_entity.type
_entity.pdbx_description
1 polymer ?
#
loop_
_entity_poly.entity_id
_entity_poly.type
_entity_poly.pdbx_seq_one_letter_code
_entity_poly.pdbx_strand_id
1 'polypeptide(L)'
;MDSVSVLRVVHFILMVLAIAGLCLTSSIFDFIVSNRMYYTLPEKRVLIDESLWWVYCITATQLLIVSFCSLFFSQASQPLIDTARKYECLLGFLHGLSLLGTCLGGAVCCFKSLQTAFEIHPFAYNATPEQFEKASHWYYVRMVAATFVFGISALACLCEFLFLHCGLRLRQRSFDKLIPSPNQPAHQPGIIYFS
;
A
#
# COMPACT_ATOMS: atom_id res chain seq x y z
N MET A 1 -11.58 4.50 21.75
CA MET A 1 -10.41 3.86 21.10
C MET A 1 -9.49 4.97 20.67
N ASP A 2 -8.30 5.06 21.24
CA ASP A 2 -7.42 6.20 21.04
C ASP A 2 -6.90 6.23 19.60
N SER A 3 -6.72 7.41 19.01
CA SER A 3 -6.26 7.57 17.62
C SER A 3 -4.95 6.81 17.34
N VAL A 4 -4.14 6.60 18.37
CA VAL A 4 -2.90 5.80 18.33
C VAL A 4 -3.18 4.31 18.10
N SER A 5 -4.20 3.76 18.75
CA SER A 5 -4.59 2.36 18.58
C SER A 5 -5.16 2.11 17.20
N VAL A 6 -5.94 3.06 16.67
CA VAL A 6 -6.46 3.02 15.30
C VAL A 6 -5.32 2.99 14.28
N LEU A 7 -4.36 3.92 14.41
CA LEU A 7 -3.23 4.01 13.48
C LEU A 7 -2.39 2.72 13.46
N ARG A 8 -2.14 2.12 14.63
CA ARG A 8 -1.42 0.84 14.73
C ARG A 8 -2.15 -0.30 14.02
N VAL A 9 -3.48 -0.38 14.16
CA VAL A 9 -4.29 -1.37 13.44
C VAL A 9 -4.21 -1.14 11.94
N VAL A 10 -4.26 0.11 11.48
CA VAL A 10 -4.10 0.45 10.06
C VAL A 10 -2.73 -0.01 9.54
N HIS A 11 -1.63 0.28 10.25
CA HIS A 11 -0.30 -0.19 9.86
C HIS A 11 -0.17 -1.71 9.84
N PHE A 12 -0.84 -2.41 10.75
CA PHE A 12 -0.88 -3.87 10.73
C PHE A 12 -1.64 -4.40 9.50
N ILE A 13 -2.78 -3.80 9.16
CA ILE A 13 -3.52 -4.15 7.94
C ILE A 13 -2.68 -3.86 6.69
N LEU A 14 -2.02 -2.70 6.63
CA LEU A 14 -1.12 -2.34 5.52
C LEU A 14 0.05 -3.31 5.39
N MET A 15 0.61 -3.79 6.51
CA MET A 15 1.64 -4.83 6.51
C MET A 15 1.12 -6.13 5.89
N VAL A 16 -0.06 -6.60 6.31
CA VAL A 16 -0.67 -7.81 5.75
C VAL A 16 -0.94 -7.65 4.25
N LEU A 17 -1.45 -6.49 3.83
CA LEU A 17 -1.68 -6.17 2.42
C LEU A 17 -0.38 -6.10 1.63
N ALA A 18 0.71 -5.59 2.21
CA ALA A 18 2.02 -5.57 1.57
C ALA A 18 2.57 -6.98 1.33
N ILE A 19 2.47 -7.85 2.33
CA ILE A 19 2.86 -9.27 2.21
C ILE A 19 2.01 -9.95 1.14
N ALA A 20 0.68 -9.77 1.18
CA ALA A 20 -0.22 -10.32 0.17
C ALA A 20 0.11 -9.78 -1.24
N GLY A 21 0.43 -8.49 -1.36
CA GLY A 21 0.85 -7.84 -2.60
C GLY A 21 2.15 -8.43 -3.15
N LEU A 22 3.15 -8.68 -2.30
CA LEU A 22 4.39 -9.36 -2.69
C LEU A 22 4.11 -10.79 -3.16
N CYS A 23 3.35 -11.57 -2.40
CA CYS A 23 2.98 -12.94 -2.78
C CYS A 23 2.20 -12.98 -4.11
N LEU A 24 1.25 -12.06 -4.32
CA LEU A 24 0.51 -11.94 -5.57
C LEU A 24 1.44 -11.55 -6.73
N THR A 25 2.33 -10.59 -6.53
CA THR A 25 3.28 -10.15 -7.56
C THR A 25 4.23 -11.27 -7.96
N SER A 26 4.74 -12.05 -6.99
CA SER A 26 5.54 -13.25 -7.26
C SER A 26 4.73 -14.33 -7.97
N SER A 27 3.47 -14.55 -7.56
CA SER A 27 2.59 -15.54 -8.22
C SER A 27 2.26 -15.14 -9.66
N ILE A 28 2.05 -13.84 -9.93
CA ILE A 28 1.87 -13.31 -11.27
C ILE A 28 3.13 -13.58 -12.10
N PHE A 29 4.30 -13.23 -11.60
CA PHE A 29 5.57 -13.46 -12.31
C PHE A 29 5.81 -14.93 -12.64
N ASP A 30 5.70 -15.80 -11.64
CA ASP A 30 5.87 -17.24 -11.82
C ASP A 30 4.88 -17.80 -12.84
N PHE A 31 3.63 -17.31 -12.81
CA PHE A 31 2.61 -17.69 -13.78
C PHE A 31 2.96 -17.27 -15.21
N ILE A 32 3.48 -16.05 -15.39
CA ILE A 32 3.93 -15.51 -16.69
C ILE A 32 5.06 -16.36 -17.25
N VAL A 33 6.09 -16.61 -16.44
CA VAL A 33 7.28 -17.38 -16.84
C VAL A 33 6.92 -18.84 -17.14
N SER A 34 6.12 -19.46 -16.28
CA SER A 34 5.76 -20.89 -16.38
C SER A 34 4.82 -21.19 -17.55
N ASN A 35 3.84 -20.32 -17.82
CA ASN A 35 2.84 -20.59 -18.85
C ASN A 35 3.17 -19.98 -20.21
N ARG A 36 4.25 -19.19 -20.34
CA ARG A 36 4.68 -18.53 -21.59
C ARG A 36 3.51 -17.90 -22.36
N MET A 37 2.55 -17.32 -21.63
CA MET A 37 1.31 -16.75 -22.15
C MET A 37 1.56 -15.37 -22.77
N TYR A 38 2.47 -15.31 -23.74
CA TYR A 38 2.94 -14.06 -24.31
C TYR A 38 1.95 -13.46 -25.30
N TYR A 39 1.04 -14.26 -25.88
CA TYR A 39 0.22 -13.84 -27.00
C TYR A 39 -1.15 -14.54 -27.02
N THR A 40 -2.23 -13.81 -27.31
CA THR A 40 -3.47 -14.42 -27.79
C THR A 40 -3.26 -14.92 -29.21
N LEU A 41 -3.72 -16.12 -29.55
CA LEU A 41 -3.91 -16.52 -30.94
C LEU A 41 -5.38 -16.28 -31.31
N PRO A 42 -5.70 -15.75 -32.51
CA PRO A 42 -4.80 -15.48 -33.65
C PRO A 42 -4.16 -14.08 -33.66
N GLU A 43 -4.62 -13.14 -32.83
CA GLU A 43 -4.25 -11.71 -32.94
C GLU A 43 -2.82 -11.36 -32.52
N LYS A 44 -2.08 -12.32 -31.93
CA LYS A 44 -0.75 -12.14 -31.34
C LYS A 44 -0.63 -10.90 -30.47
N ARG A 45 -1.69 -10.57 -29.72
CA ARG A 45 -1.67 -9.43 -28.80
C ARG A 45 -0.98 -9.86 -27.51
N VAL A 46 -0.02 -9.04 -27.05
CA VAL A 46 0.63 -9.25 -25.76
C VAL A 46 -0.41 -9.08 -24.66
N LEU A 47 -0.80 -10.17 -23.97
CA LEU A 47 -1.70 -10.08 -22.80
C LEU A 47 -0.92 -9.75 -21.52
N ILE A 48 0.39 -9.95 -21.56
CA ILE A 48 1.22 -9.98 -20.38
C ILE A 48 2.42 -9.08 -20.61
N ASP A 49 2.36 -7.90 -20.01
CA ASP A 49 3.48 -6.95 -20.00
C ASP A 49 4.38 -7.22 -18.79
N GLU A 50 5.52 -7.87 -19.04
CA GLU A 50 6.54 -8.16 -18.02
C GLU A 50 7.08 -6.88 -17.37
N SER A 51 7.01 -5.72 -18.05
CA SER A 51 7.50 -4.46 -17.51
C SER A 51 6.67 -3.97 -16.32
N LEU A 52 5.39 -4.36 -16.24
CA LEU A 52 4.52 -4.04 -15.11
C LEU A 52 4.93 -4.75 -13.82
N TRP A 53 5.65 -5.87 -13.91
CA TRP A 53 6.09 -6.63 -12.73
C TRP A 53 6.96 -5.78 -11.80
N TRP A 54 7.90 -5.01 -12.37
CA TRP A 54 8.76 -4.12 -11.58
C TRP A 54 7.95 -3.09 -10.80
N VAL A 55 6.91 -2.52 -11.43
CA VAL A 55 6.04 -1.53 -10.80
C VAL A 55 5.29 -2.15 -9.62
N TYR A 56 4.72 -3.34 -9.79
CA TYR A 56 4.05 -4.07 -8.70
C TYR A 56 5.02 -4.39 -7.55
N CYS A 57 6.21 -4.90 -7.88
CA CYS A 57 7.21 -5.33 -6.91
C CYS A 57 7.75 -4.16 -6.09
N ILE A 58 8.11 -3.05 -6.75
CA ILE A 58 8.59 -1.83 -6.08
C ILE A 58 7.50 -1.27 -5.18
N THR A 59 6.25 -1.19 -5.66
CA THR A 59 5.13 -0.65 -4.88
C THR A 59 4.85 -1.49 -3.64
N ALA A 60 4.78 -2.82 -3.79
CA ALA A 60 4.52 -3.72 -2.65
C ALA A 60 5.67 -3.71 -1.63
N THR A 61 6.92 -3.62 -2.10
CA THR A 61 8.11 -3.50 -1.23
C THR A 61 8.11 -2.17 -0.48
N GLN A 62 7.79 -1.06 -1.16
CA GLN A 62 7.72 0.25 -0.52
C GLN A 62 6.61 0.28 0.55
N LEU A 63 5.44 -0.30 0.26
CA LEU A 63 4.36 -0.45 1.23
C LEU A 63 4.79 -1.26 2.46
N LEU A 64 5.54 -2.35 2.24
CA LEU A 64 6.09 -3.17 3.32
C LEU A 64 7.05 -2.35 4.19
N ILE A 65 7.98 -1.62 3.57
CA ILE A 65 8.97 -0.80 4.29
C ILE A 65 8.27 0.27 5.12
N VAL A 66 7.30 1.00 4.55
CA VAL A 66 6.56 2.03 5.27
C VAL A 66 5.82 1.44 6.47
N SER A 67 5.07 0.35 6.25
CA SER A 67 4.31 -0.32 7.30
C SER A 67 5.22 -0.87 8.40
N PHE A 68 6.35 -1.47 8.01
CA PHE A 68 7.34 -2.01 8.94
C PHE A 68 8.00 -0.93 9.77
N CYS A 69 8.50 0.13 9.13
CA CYS A 69 9.10 1.25 9.84
C CYS A 69 8.13 1.85 10.85
N SER A 70 6.88 2.09 10.45
CA SER A 70 5.87 2.67 11.34
C SER A 70 5.55 1.79 12.56
N LEU A 71 5.50 0.46 12.38
CA LEU A 71 5.34 -0.48 13.50
C LEU A 71 6.60 -0.57 14.36
N PHE A 72 7.78 -0.64 13.74
CA PHE A 72 9.06 -0.73 14.45
C PHE A 72 9.31 0.50 15.33
N PHE A 73 9.09 1.70 14.80
CA PHE A 73 9.25 2.94 15.56
C PHE A 73 8.25 3.04 16.72
N SER A 74 7.07 2.43 16.61
CA SER A 74 6.11 2.37 17.73
C SER A 74 6.59 1.52 18.91
N GLN A 75 7.62 0.69 18.70
CA GLN A 75 8.24 -0.19 19.71
C GLN A 75 9.73 0.12 19.93
N ALA A 76 10.23 1.24 19.42
CA ALA A 76 11.66 1.56 19.44
C ALA A 76 12.17 1.86 20.86
N SER A 77 13.46 1.60 21.08
CA SER A 77 14.17 1.93 22.32
C SER A 77 14.34 3.44 22.50
N GLN A 78 14.51 3.91 23.74
CA GLN A 78 14.64 5.35 24.05
C GLN A 78 15.71 6.09 23.24
N PRO A 79 16.93 5.55 22.99
CA PRO A 79 17.93 6.24 22.17
C PRO A 79 17.48 6.50 20.72
N LEU A 80 16.70 5.57 20.15
CA LEU A 80 16.11 5.73 18.81
C LEU A 80 15.00 6.78 18.82
N ILE A 81 14.20 6.84 19.88
CA ILE A 81 13.17 7.87 20.07
C ILE A 81 13.81 9.26 20.21
N ASP A 82 14.91 9.38 20.95
CA ASP A 82 15.63 10.65 21.11
C ASP A 82 16.28 11.11 19.80
N THR A 83 16.78 10.18 19.00
CA THR A 83 17.28 10.46 17.65
C THR A 83 16.13 10.89 16.73
N ALA A 84 14.97 10.21 16.80
CA ALA A 84 13.78 10.55 16.05
C ALA A 84 13.27 11.96 16.39
N ARG A 85 13.30 12.35 17.67
CA ARG A 85 13.00 13.72 18.14
C ARG A 85 13.91 14.76 17.51
N LYS A 86 15.21 14.47 17.48
CA LYS A 86 16.21 15.39 16.94
C LYS A 86 15.99 15.70 15.45
N TYR A 87 15.48 14.73 14.69
CA TYR A 87 15.24 14.84 13.25
C TYR A 87 13.76 14.74 12.88
N GLU A 88 12.85 15.12 13.79
CA GLU A 88 11.40 14.90 13.66
C GLU A 88 10.86 15.45 12.33
N CYS A 89 11.19 16.69 11.98
CA CYS A 89 10.75 17.32 10.74
C CYS A 89 11.24 16.58 9.48
N LEU A 90 12.50 16.14 9.47
CA LEU A 90 13.07 15.41 8.33
C LEU A 90 12.40 14.04 8.17
N LEU A 91 12.23 13.30 9.27
CA LEU A 91 11.60 11.99 9.25
C LEU A 91 10.11 12.07 8.93
N GLY A 92 9.40 13.08 9.43
CA GLY A 92 8.02 13.39 9.05
C GLY A 92 7.88 13.65 7.56
N PHE A 93 8.72 14.52 7.01
CA PHE A 93 8.76 14.80 5.57
C PHE A 93 9.04 13.55 4.73
N LEU A 94 10.06 12.75 5.11
CA LEU A 94 10.39 11.50 4.42
C LEU A 94 9.26 10.47 4.52
N HIS A 95 8.61 10.36 5.68
CA HIS A 95 7.45 9.49 5.87
C HIS A 95 6.28 9.93 5.00
N GLY A 96 5.96 11.22 4.97
CA GLY A 96 4.91 11.79 4.12
C GLY A 96 5.18 11.57 2.62
N LEU A 97 6.40 11.81 2.16
CA LEU A 97 6.82 11.51 0.78
C LEU A 97 6.69 10.02 0.46
N SER A 98 7.09 9.14 1.39
CA SER A 98 7.00 7.70 1.17
C SER A 98 5.55 7.21 1.13
N LEU A 99 4.68 7.71 2.01
CA LEU A 99 3.25 7.43 1.99
C LEU A 99 2.60 7.90 0.68
N LEU A 100 2.92 9.11 0.23
CA LEU A 100 2.40 9.65 -1.02
C LEU A 100 2.90 8.83 -2.22
N GLY A 101 4.19 8.49 -2.27
CA GLY A 101 4.75 7.63 -3.32
C GLY A 101 4.09 6.25 -3.35
N THR A 102 3.87 5.65 -2.18
CA THR A 102 3.20 4.35 -2.05
C THR A 102 1.73 4.43 -2.48
N CYS A 103 1.03 5.51 -2.12
CA CYS A 103 -0.35 5.76 -2.55
C CYS A 103 -0.45 5.86 -4.07
N LEU A 104 0.41 6.66 -4.71
CA LEU A 104 0.43 6.83 -6.17
C LEU A 104 0.80 5.53 -6.88
N GLY A 105 1.86 4.84 -6.41
CA GLY A 105 2.24 3.54 -6.93
C GLY A 105 1.11 2.51 -6.82
N GLY A 106 0.45 2.46 -5.67
CA GLY A 106 -0.71 1.60 -5.43
C GLY A 106 -1.89 1.92 -6.34
N ALA A 107 -2.18 3.20 -6.57
CA ALA A 107 -3.24 3.62 -7.50
C ALA A 107 -2.92 3.23 -8.95
N VAL A 108 -1.67 3.40 -9.39
CA VAL A 108 -1.22 2.96 -10.73
C VAL A 108 -1.32 1.45 -10.86
N CYS A 109 -0.87 0.69 -9.85
CA CYS A 109 -0.97 -0.77 -9.83
C CYS A 109 -2.42 -1.25 -9.86
N CYS A 110 -3.30 -0.60 -9.09
CA CYS A 110 -4.74 -0.86 -9.08
C CYS A 110 -5.35 -0.64 -10.47
N PHE A 111 -5.08 0.51 -11.09
CA PHE A 111 -5.59 0.83 -12.42
C PHE A 111 -5.08 -0.15 -13.48
N LYS A 112 -3.79 -0.45 -13.49
CA LYS A 112 -3.18 -1.36 -14.47
C LYS A 112 -3.70 -2.79 -14.32
N SER A 113 -3.76 -3.31 -13.09
CA SER A 113 -4.32 -4.65 -12.85
C SER A 113 -5.78 -4.74 -13.26
N LEU A 114 -6.59 -3.69 -13.01
CA LEU A 114 -7.99 -3.64 -13.44
C LEU A 114 -8.11 -3.61 -14.96
N GLN A 115 -7.32 -2.76 -15.63
CA GLN A 115 -7.27 -2.69 -17.09
C GLN A 115 -6.92 -4.06 -17.68
N THR A 116 -5.86 -4.70 -17.18
CA THR A 116 -5.43 -6.02 -17.63
C THR A 116 -6.49 -7.08 -17.34
N ALA A 117 -7.17 -7.04 -16.19
CA ALA A 117 -8.29 -7.94 -15.89
C ALA A 117 -9.42 -7.82 -16.92
N PHE A 118 -9.80 -6.61 -17.32
CA PHE A 118 -10.80 -6.41 -18.37
C PHE A 118 -10.36 -6.92 -19.73
N GLU A 119 -9.07 -6.77 -20.08
CA GLU A 119 -8.52 -7.28 -21.33
C GLU A 119 -8.49 -8.82 -21.39
N ILE A 120 -8.27 -9.49 -20.25
CA ILE A 120 -8.23 -10.97 -20.17
C ILE A 120 -9.62 -11.58 -20.02
N HIS A 121 -10.58 -10.83 -19.45
CA HIS A 121 -11.91 -11.34 -19.11
C HIS A 121 -12.61 -12.15 -20.23
N PRO A 122 -12.58 -11.74 -21.52
CA PRO A 122 -13.19 -12.52 -22.61
C PRO A 122 -12.56 -13.90 -22.82
N PHE A 123 -11.29 -14.07 -22.44
CA PHE A 123 -10.57 -15.32 -22.58
C PHE A 123 -10.66 -16.21 -21.32
N ALA A 124 -11.15 -15.65 -20.22
CA ALA A 124 -11.28 -16.37 -18.95
C ALA A 124 -12.49 -17.31 -18.89
N TYR A 125 -13.44 -17.17 -19.82
CA TYR A 125 -14.66 -17.96 -19.89
C TYR A 125 -14.98 -18.25 -21.36
N ASN A 126 -14.97 -19.53 -21.75
CA ASN A 126 -15.24 -20.03 -23.11
C ASN A 126 -14.15 -19.77 -24.17
N ALA A 127 -12.87 -19.82 -23.79
CA ALA A 127 -11.78 -19.72 -24.76
C ALA A 127 -11.34 -21.10 -25.28
N THR A 128 -11.10 -21.20 -26.58
CA THR A 128 -10.52 -22.40 -27.18
C THR A 128 -9.05 -22.17 -27.51
N PRO A 129 -8.13 -23.07 -27.14
CA PRO A 129 -8.32 -24.35 -26.45
C PRO A 129 -8.55 -24.22 -24.93
N GLU A 130 -9.14 -25.24 -24.29
CA GLU A 130 -9.45 -25.26 -22.84
C GLU A 130 -8.24 -24.96 -21.94
N GLN A 131 -7.04 -25.34 -22.37
CA GLN A 131 -5.80 -25.02 -21.65
C GLN A 131 -5.55 -23.51 -21.57
N PHE A 132 -5.83 -22.78 -22.66
CA PHE A 132 -5.72 -21.33 -22.71
C PHE A 132 -6.81 -20.66 -21.88
N GLU A 133 -8.03 -21.20 -21.86
CA GLU A 133 -9.10 -20.72 -20.99
C GLU A 133 -8.71 -20.83 -19.51
N LYS A 134 -8.25 -22.01 -19.08
CA LYS A 134 -7.82 -22.22 -17.68
C LYS A 134 -6.70 -21.27 -17.28
N ALA A 135 -5.71 -21.10 -18.16
CA ALA A 135 -4.60 -20.19 -17.90
C ALA A 135 -5.08 -18.73 -17.81
N SER A 136 -5.93 -18.31 -18.75
CA SER A 136 -6.53 -16.97 -18.76
C SER A 136 -7.39 -16.71 -17.53
N HIS A 137 -8.17 -17.69 -17.08
CA HIS A 137 -8.97 -17.63 -15.87
C HIS A 137 -8.11 -17.40 -14.62
N TRP A 138 -7.07 -18.20 -14.44
CA TRP A 138 -6.16 -18.07 -13.31
C TRP A 138 -5.38 -16.75 -13.32
N TYR A 139 -5.06 -16.23 -14.50
CA TYR A 139 -4.43 -14.91 -14.63
C TYR A 139 -5.41 -13.79 -14.29
N TYR A 140 -6.65 -13.86 -14.80
CA TYR A 140 -7.74 -12.95 -14.47
C TYR A 140 -7.98 -12.85 -12.96
N VAL A 141 -8.09 -13.99 -12.26
CA VAL A 141 -8.28 -14.02 -10.79
C VAL A 141 -7.15 -13.28 -10.06
N ARG A 142 -5.90 -13.46 -10.49
CA ARG A 142 -4.76 -12.76 -9.89
C ARG A 142 -4.79 -11.26 -10.15
N MET A 143 -5.18 -10.83 -11.34
CA MET A 143 -5.31 -9.42 -11.67
C MET A 143 -6.40 -8.76 -10.82
N VAL A 144 -7.56 -9.40 -10.68
CA VAL A 144 -8.64 -8.91 -9.81
C VAL A 144 -8.18 -8.82 -8.35
N ALA A 145 -7.50 -9.85 -7.84
CA ALA A 145 -6.95 -9.83 -6.48
C ALA A 145 -5.94 -8.69 -6.29
N ALA A 146 -5.04 -8.48 -7.26
CA ALA A 146 -4.08 -7.38 -7.24
C ALA A 146 -4.79 -6.02 -7.24
N THR A 147 -5.86 -5.84 -8.01
CA THR A 147 -6.66 -4.61 -8.02
C THR A 147 -7.18 -4.27 -6.62
N PHE A 148 -7.75 -5.25 -5.92
CA PHE A 148 -8.25 -5.00 -4.56
C PHE A 148 -7.12 -4.74 -3.57
N VAL A 149 -6.05 -5.52 -3.59
CA VAL A 149 -4.92 -5.36 -2.66
C VAL A 149 -4.27 -3.99 -2.82
N PHE A 150 -3.92 -3.60 -4.05
CA PHE A 150 -3.29 -2.30 -4.30
C PHE A 150 -4.28 -1.14 -4.13
N GLY A 151 -5.55 -1.31 -4.48
CA GLY A 151 -6.59 -0.29 -4.30
C GLY A 151 -6.86 0.03 -2.83
N ILE A 152 -7.05 -1.00 -1.98
CA ILE A 152 -7.26 -0.82 -0.54
C ILE A 152 -6.00 -0.21 0.10
N SER A 153 -4.82 -0.69 -0.29
CA SER A 153 -3.55 -0.14 0.21
C SER A 153 -3.38 1.34 -0.13
N ALA A 154 -3.67 1.73 -1.38
CA ALA A 154 -3.58 3.12 -1.81
C ALA A 154 -4.54 4.03 -1.03
N LEU A 155 -5.79 3.59 -0.83
CA LEU A 155 -6.77 4.32 -0.03
C LEU A 155 -6.33 4.47 1.42
N ALA A 156 -5.81 3.40 2.03
CA ALA A 156 -5.32 3.44 3.40
C ALA A 156 -4.11 4.38 3.54
N CYS A 157 -3.14 4.34 2.62
CA CYS A 157 -2.02 5.28 2.60
C CYS A 157 -2.47 6.73 2.39
N LEU A 158 -3.47 6.97 1.54
CA LEU A 158 -4.05 8.30 1.34
C LEU A 158 -4.72 8.81 2.62
N CYS A 159 -5.56 7.98 3.25
CA CYS A 159 -6.20 8.33 4.51
C CYS A 159 -5.18 8.65 5.61
N GLU A 160 -4.11 7.87 5.70
CA GLU A 160 -3.03 8.11 6.64
C GLU A 160 -2.29 9.42 6.34
N PHE A 161 -1.93 9.66 5.07
CA PHE A 161 -1.29 10.89 4.64
C PHE A 161 -2.16 12.11 4.96
N LEU A 162 -3.46 12.07 4.63
CA LEU A 162 -4.39 13.16 4.91
C LEU A 162 -4.55 13.40 6.42
N PHE A 163 -4.59 12.33 7.22
CA PHE A 163 -4.77 12.41 8.66
C PHE A 163 -3.54 12.99 9.37
N LEU A 164 -2.34 12.53 9.00
CA LEU A 164 -1.09 12.91 9.65
C LEU A 164 -0.49 14.21 9.08
N HIS A 165 -0.50 14.38 7.76
CA HIS A 165 0.28 15.43 7.07
C HIS A 165 -0.58 16.60 6.56
N CYS A 166 -1.81 16.36 6.10
CA CYS A 166 -2.68 17.45 5.61
C CYS A 166 -3.56 18.11 6.67
N GLY A 167 -3.36 17.80 7.96
CA GLY A 167 -3.78 18.69 9.04
C GLY A 167 -5.12 18.38 9.73
N LEU A 168 -5.64 17.16 9.68
CA LEU A 168 -6.71 16.76 10.61
C LEU A 168 -6.24 16.83 12.09
N ARG A 169 -4.98 16.48 12.37
CA ARG A 169 -4.35 16.69 13.70
C ARG A 169 -3.99 18.14 14.01
N LEU A 170 -3.54 18.93 13.04
CA LEU A 170 -3.26 20.37 13.22
C LEU A 170 -4.53 21.14 13.57
N ARG A 171 -5.67 20.76 12.98
CA ARG A 171 -6.98 21.37 13.28
C ARG A 171 -7.44 21.04 14.70
N GLN A 172 -7.28 19.81 15.17
CA GLN A 172 -7.62 19.42 16.56
C GLN A 172 -6.75 20.15 17.61
N ARG A 173 -5.42 20.24 17.42
CA ARG A 173 -4.54 21.02 18.30
C ARG A 173 -4.84 22.52 18.33
N SER A 174 -5.30 23.09 17.22
CA SER A 174 -5.71 24.50 17.17
C SER A 174 -7.04 24.73 17.90
N PHE A 175 -7.99 23.79 17.84
CA PHE A 175 -9.25 23.86 18.60
C PHE A 175 -9.05 23.67 20.11
N ASP A 176 -8.16 22.76 20.53
CA ASP A 176 -7.83 22.56 21.95
C ASP A 176 -7.12 23.79 22.56
N LYS A 177 -6.40 24.57 21.75
CA LYS A 177 -5.83 25.87 22.18
C LYS A 177 -6.84 27.01 22.22
N LEU A 178 -8.00 26.86 21.57
CA LEU A 178 -9.09 27.84 21.58
C LEU A 178 -10.04 27.67 22.77
N ILE A 179 -9.99 26.53 23.48
CA ILE A 179 -10.74 26.27 24.71
C ILE A 179 -9.73 26.07 25.85
N PRO A 180 -9.32 27.13 26.56
CA PRO A 180 -8.45 26.96 27.72
C PRO A 180 -9.21 26.20 28.81
N SER A 181 -8.88 24.92 29.00
CA SER A 181 -9.33 24.17 30.17
C SER A 181 -8.51 24.62 31.38
N PRO A 182 -9.13 25.15 32.45
CA PRO A 182 -8.40 25.80 33.54
C PRO A 182 -7.58 24.86 34.42
N ASN A 183 -7.59 23.53 34.19
CA ASN A 183 -7.02 22.54 35.11
C ASN A 183 -6.28 21.39 34.41
N GLN A 184 -5.09 21.60 33.84
CA GLN A 184 -4.21 20.46 33.50
C GLN A 184 -2.76 20.63 33.97
N PRO A 185 -2.24 19.71 34.83
CA PRO A 185 -0.85 19.69 35.23
C PRO A 185 0.07 19.14 34.12
N ALA A 186 1.28 19.67 34.08
CA ALA A 186 2.33 19.32 33.13
C ALA A 186 2.94 17.94 33.43
N HIS A 187 2.54 16.92 32.67
CA HIS A 187 3.41 15.88 32.08
C HIS A 187 2.56 14.75 31.51
N GLN A 188 2.60 14.57 30.19
CA GLN A 188 2.40 13.26 29.58
C GLN A 188 3.57 12.98 28.63
N PRO A 189 4.20 11.78 28.68
CA PRO A 189 5.25 11.41 27.76
C PRO A 189 4.63 11.25 26.36
N GLY A 190 4.89 12.21 25.48
CA GLY A 190 4.49 12.15 24.08
C GLY A 190 5.20 11.00 23.38
N ILE A 191 4.45 9.98 23.00
CA ILE A 191 4.86 8.97 22.02
C ILE A 191 4.82 9.65 20.65
N ILE A 192 5.99 9.73 20.00
CA ILE A 192 6.16 10.40 18.72
C ILE A 192 5.88 9.40 17.63
N TYR A 193 4.80 9.64 16.90
CA TYR A 193 4.66 9.16 15.53
C TYR A 193 5.22 10.25 14.64
N PHE A 194 6.10 9.88 13.70
CA PHE A 194 6.62 10.78 12.69
C PHE A 194 5.48 11.52 12.00
N SER A 195 5.35 12.78 12.39
CA SER A 195 4.47 13.78 11.82
C SER A 195 5.35 14.64 10.93
#